data_AF-A0A1G3GJH1-F1
#
_entry.id   AF-A0A1G3GJH1-F1
#
_cell.length_a   1.000
_cell.length_b   1.000
_cell.length_c   1.000
_cell.angle_alpha   90.00
_cell.angle_beta   90.00
_cell.angle_gamma   90.00
#
_symmetry.space_group_name_H-M   'P 1'
#
loop_
_entity.id
_entity.type
_entity.pdbx_description
1 polymer ?
#
loop_
_entity_poly.entity_id
_entity_poly.type
_entity_poly.pdbx_seq_one_letter_code
_entity_poly.pdbx_strand_id
1 'polypeptide(L)'
;MYPLKPGAFGLSFAASLAAITAICWVAVLILPQVQLAHRWLGLFTEAPAGSVTGGITAIVVSFAAGWVTAFLMAVLYNRLIKTGA
;
A
#
# COMPACT_ATOMS: atom_id res chain seq x y z
N MET A 1 21.22 -2.03 -16.64
CA MET A 1 20.09 -1.74 -15.71
C MET A 1 20.64 -0.96 -14.53
N TYR A 2 19.96 0.10 -14.06
CA TYR A 2 20.44 0.90 -12.92
C TYR A 2 19.89 0.32 -11.61
N PRO A 3 20.69 0.27 -10.52
CA PRO A 3 20.22 -0.23 -9.24
C PRO A 3 19.12 0.67 -8.66
N LEU A 4 18.08 0.05 -8.12
CA LEU A 4 17.01 0.76 -7.42
C LEU A 4 17.52 1.26 -6.07
N LYS A 5 17.14 2.48 -5.69
CA LYS A 5 17.33 3.00 -4.32
C LYS A 5 16.20 2.46 -3.43
N PRO A 6 16.45 1.49 -2.53
CA PRO A 6 15.37 0.77 -1.84
C PRO A 6 14.50 1.68 -0.97
N GLY A 7 15.10 2.67 -0.30
CA GLY A 7 14.35 3.62 0.53
C GLY A 7 13.44 4.53 -0.30
N ALA A 8 13.94 5.10 -1.40
CA ALA A 8 13.14 5.99 -2.24
C ALA A 8 12.01 5.25 -2.97
N PHE A 9 12.28 4.03 -3.45
CA PHE A 9 11.29 3.17 -4.08
C PHE A 9 10.25 2.63 -3.08
N GLY A 10 10.71 2.26 -1.88
CA GLY A 10 9.84 1.91 -0.76
C GLY A 10 8.86 3.02 -0.42
N LEU A 11 9.38 4.24 -0.27
CA LEU A 11 8.60 5.41 0.12
C LEU A 11 7.58 5.81 -0.96
N SER A 12 7.96 5.79 -2.24
CA SER A 12 7.04 6.13 -3.33
C SER A 12 5.89 5.12 -3.43
N PHE A 13 6.20 3.82 -3.37
CA PHE A 13 5.18 2.78 -3.43
C PHE A 13 4.26 2.80 -2.21
N ALA A 14 4.83 2.93 -1.00
CA ALA A 14 4.08 3.07 0.24
C ALA A 14 3.14 4.27 0.21
N ALA A 15 3.61 5.43 -0.25
CA ALA A 15 2.81 6.64 -0.38
C ALA A 15 1.68 6.47 -1.40
N SER A 16 1.94 5.87 -2.57
CA SER A 16 0.90 5.57 -3.56
C SER A 16 -0.16 4.61 -3.02
N LEU A 17 0.25 3.55 -2.30
CA LEU A 17 -0.67 2.58 -1.71
C LEU A 17 -1.52 3.21 -0.60
N ALA A 18 -0.91 4.05 0.23
CA ALA A 18 -1.63 4.80 1.26
C ALA A 18 -2.63 5.78 0.63
N ALA A 19 -2.24 6.49 -0.43
CA ALA A 19 -3.10 7.44 -1.12
C ALA A 19 -4.32 6.77 -1.75
N ILE A 20 -4.14 5.66 -2.49
CA ILE A 20 -5.29 4.93 -3.05
C ILE A 20 -6.18 4.34 -1.95
N THR A 21 -5.61 3.87 -0.85
CA THR A 21 -6.38 3.39 0.32
C THR A 21 -7.22 4.51 0.94
N ALA A 22 -6.66 5.71 1.08
CA ALA A 22 -7.40 6.87 1.57
C ALA A 22 -8.55 7.25 0.62
N ILE A 23 -8.32 7.21 -0.70
CA ILE A 23 -9.37 7.43 -1.70
C ILE A 23 -10.47 6.36 -1.59
N CYS A 24 -10.10 5.09 -1.43
CA CYS A 24 -11.07 4.01 -1.22
C CYS A 24 -11.88 4.21 0.06
N TRP A 25 -11.25 4.68 1.14
CA TRP A 25 -11.95 4.99 2.38
C TRP A 25 -12.97 6.11 2.18
N VAL A 26 -12.58 7.22 1.56
CA VAL A 26 -13.50 8.32 1.22
C VAL A 26 -14.64 7.83 0.31
N ALA A 27 -14.33 6.97 -0.67
CA ALA A 27 -15.34 6.40 -1.57
C ALA A 27 -16.37 5.56 -0.81
N VAL A 28 -15.97 4.78 0.21
CA VAL A 28 -16.92 4.03 1.05
C VAL A 28 -17.85 4.96 1.84
N LEU A 29 -17.35 6.09 2.32
CA LEU A 29 -18.15 7.06 3.08
C LEU A 29 -19.20 7.78 2.22
N ILE A 30 -18.89 8.04 0.94
CA ILE A 30 -19.78 8.79 0.02
C ILE A 30 -20.69 7.83 -0.77
N LEU A 31 -20.15 6.68 -1.20
CA LEU A 31 -20.80 5.72 -2.09
C LEU A 31 -20.72 4.30 -1.46
N PRO A 32 -21.57 3.99 -0.48
CA PRO A 32 -21.50 2.73 0.27
C PRO A 32 -21.76 1.49 -0.60
N GLN A 33 -22.36 1.64 -1.77
CA GLN A 33 -22.59 0.55 -2.73
C GLN A 33 -21.31 0.06 -3.45
N VAL A 34 -20.17 0.78 -3.35
CA VAL A 34 -18.95 0.40 -4.05
C VAL A 34 -18.23 -0.72 -3.30
N GLN A 35 -18.53 -1.95 -3.70
CA GLN A 35 -18.01 -3.15 -3.04
C GLN A 35 -16.49 -3.32 -3.22
N LEU A 36 -15.92 -2.81 -4.33
CA LEU A 36 -14.48 -2.82 -4.57
C LEU A 36 -13.71 -2.05 -3.48
N ALA A 37 -14.20 -0.87 -3.10
CA ALA A 37 -13.56 -0.04 -2.08
C ALA A 37 -13.61 -0.69 -0.69
N HIS A 38 -14.73 -1.36 -0.36
CA HIS A 38 -14.86 -2.15 0.87
C HIS A 38 -13.88 -3.33 0.90
N ARG A 39 -13.76 -4.07 -0.20
CA ARG A 39 -12.82 -5.20 -0.31
C ARG A 39 -11.37 -4.72 -0.23
N TRP A 40 -11.04 -3.59 -0.84
CA TRP A 40 -9.71 -2.98 -0.75
C TRP A 40 -9.34 -2.63 0.70
N LEU A 41 -10.23 -1.95 1.42
CA LEU A 41 -10.01 -1.62 2.84
C LEU A 41 -9.88 -2.89 3.70
N GLY A 42 -10.70 -3.91 3.42
CA GLY A 42 -10.65 -5.20 4.10
C GLY A 42 -9.34 -5.98 3.94
N LEU A 43 -8.45 -5.58 3.01
CA LEU A 43 -7.10 -6.14 2.93
C LEU A 43 -6.16 -5.62 4.04
N PHE A 44 -6.47 -4.46 4.60
CA PHE A 44 -5.58 -3.72 5.50
C PHE A 44 -6.18 -3.45 6.88
N THR A 45 -7.48 -3.65 7.07
CA THR A 45 -8.15 -3.51 8.36
C THR A 45 -9.34 -4.46 8.48
N GLU A 46 -9.58 -4.97 9.68
CA GLU A 46 -10.79 -5.73 10.03
C GLU A 46 -11.86 -4.84 10.69
N ALA A 47 -11.52 -3.58 10.97
CA ALA A 47 -12.45 -2.64 11.55
C ALA A 47 -13.54 -2.24 10.54
N PRO A 48 -14.72 -1.79 11.03
CA PRO A 48 -15.80 -1.34 10.15
C PRO A 48 -15.32 -0.24 9.19
N ALA A 49 -15.53 -0.44 7.88
CA ALA A 49 -15.01 0.45 6.84
C ALA A 49 -15.55 1.90 6.94
N GLY A 50 -16.73 2.08 7.53
CA GLY A 50 -17.33 3.40 7.81
C GLY A 50 -16.77 4.11 9.06
N SER A 51 -15.87 3.47 9.83
CA SER A 51 -15.27 4.06 11.03
C SER A 51 -13.99 4.82 10.71
N VAL A 52 -13.76 5.94 11.41
CA VAL A 52 -12.51 6.72 11.36
C VAL A 52 -11.31 5.86 11.76
N THR A 53 -11.46 5.03 12.79
CA THR A 53 -10.41 4.10 13.21
C THR A 53 -10.09 3.08 12.12
N GLY A 54 -11.10 2.60 11.39
CA GLY A 54 -10.91 1.71 10.24
C GLY A 54 -10.14 2.35 9.10
N GLY A 55 -10.50 3.58 8.73
CA GLY A 55 -9.77 4.35 7.72
C GLY A 55 -8.30 4.56 8.08
N ILE A 56 -8.03 5.03 9.30
CA ILE A 56 -6.66 5.30 9.75
C ILE A 56 -5.83 4.01 9.81
N THR A 57 -6.38 2.94 10.39
CA THR A 57 -5.68 1.64 10.45
C THR A 57 -5.36 1.12 9.06
N ALA A 58 -6.33 1.14 8.13
CA ALA A 58 -6.10 0.74 6.76
C ALA A 58 -4.96 1.53 6.10
N ILE A 59 -4.96 2.87 6.22
CA ILE A 59 -3.93 3.72 5.62
C ILE A 59 -2.53 3.40 6.18
N VAL A 60 -2.41 3.27 7.51
CA VAL A 60 -1.12 2.99 8.17
C VAL A 60 -0.61 1.60 7.80
N VAL A 61 -1.48 0.59 7.81
CA VAL A 61 -1.13 -0.79 7.45
C VAL A 61 -0.78 -0.89 5.97
N SER A 62 -1.54 -0.23 5.09
CA SER A 62 -1.22 -0.11 3.65
C SER A 62 0.15 0.50 3.43
N PHE A 63 0.47 1.60 4.12
CA PHE A 63 1.77 2.25 4.00
C PHE A 63 2.90 1.30 4.40
N ALA A 64 2.78 0.64 5.55
CA ALA A 64 3.77 -0.32 6.04
C ALA A 64 3.93 -1.51 5.09
N ALA A 65 2.82 -2.11 4.65
CA ALA A 65 2.82 -3.22 3.70
C ALA A 65 3.46 -2.84 2.37
N GLY A 66 3.12 -1.66 1.84
CA GLY A 66 3.71 -1.11 0.62
C GLY A 66 5.22 -0.92 0.77
N TRP A 67 5.67 -0.30 1.86
CA TRP A 67 7.08 -0.07 2.12
C TRP A 67 7.87 -1.39 2.15
N VAL A 68 7.41 -2.36 2.93
CA VAL A 68 8.07 -3.67 3.08
C VAL A 68 8.15 -4.39 1.73
N THR A 69 7.04 -4.41 0.98
CA THR A 69 6.95 -5.07 -0.33
C THR A 69 7.94 -4.44 -1.32
N ALA A 70 7.94 -3.11 -1.44
CA ALA A 70 8.81 -2.40 -2.36
C ALA A 70 10.29 -2.47 -1.95
N PHE A 71 10.58 -2.42 -0.64
CA PHE A 71 11.94 -2.60 -0.13
C PHE A 71 12.49 -3.99 -0.49
N LEU A 72 11.72 -5.05 -0.23
CA LEU A 72 12.09 -6.42 -0.59
C LEU A 72 12.31 -6.56 -2.10
N MET A 73 11.39 -6.03 -2.91
CA MET A 73 11.52 -6.04 -4.37
C MET A 73 12.82 -5.35 -4.83
N ALA A 74 13.13 -4.16 -4.29
CA ALA A 74 14.34 -3.42 -4.65
C ALA A 74 15.62 -4.18 -4.24
N VAL A 75 15.63 -4.81 -3.07
CA VAL A 75 16.77 -5.63 -2.63
C VAL A 75 16.97 -6.85 -3.52
N LEU A 76 15.90 -7.57 -3.84
CA LEU A 76 15.94 -8.74 -4.73
C LEU A 76 16.38 -8.36 -6.14
N TYR A 77 15.79 -7.31 -6.71
CA TYR A 77 16.16 -6.77 -8.02
C TYR A 77 17.65 -6.40 -8.09
N ASN A 78 18.14 -5.67 -7.08
CA ASN A 78 19.55 -5.28 -7.02
C ASN A 78 20.49 -6.50 -6.88
N ARG A 79 20.06 -7.55 -6.17
CA ARG A 79 20.81 -8.81 -6.08
C ARG A 79 20.88 -9.50 -7.44
N LEU A 80 19.76 -9.62 -8.14
CA LEU A 80 19.68 -10.28 -9.47
C LEU A 80 20.57 -9.58 -10.49
N ILE A 81 20.52 -8.24 -10.55
CA ILE A 81 21.41 -7.47 -11.43
C ILE A 81 22.88 -7.74 -11.09
N LYS A 82 23.22 -7.81 -9.79
CA LYS A 82 24.61 -8.02 -9.36
C LYS A 82 25.11 -9.42 -9.69
N THR A 83 24.24 -10.44 -9.65
CA THR A 83 24.59 -11.83 -9.96
C THR A 83 24.60 -12.14 -11.47
N GLY A 84 24.10 -11.23 -12.31
CA GLY A 84 24.10 -11.39 -13.77
C GLY A 84 23.22 -12.54 -14.27
N ALA A 85 22.20 -12.90 -13.48
CA ALA A 85 21.17 -13.88 -13.87
C ALA A 85 20.19 -13.26 -14.86
#